data_AF-A0A383AAZ1-F1
#
_entry.id   AF-A0A383AAZ1-F1
#
_cell.length_a   1.000
_cell.length_b   1.000
_cell.length_c   1.000
_cell.angle_alpha   90.00
_cell.angle_beta   90.00
_cell.angle_gamma   90.00
#
_symmetry.space_group_name_H-M   'P 1'
#
loop_
_entity.id
_entity.type
_entity.pdbx_description
1 polymer ?
#
loop_
_entity_poly.entity_id
_entity_poly.type
_entity_poly.pdbx_seq_one_letter_code
_entity_poly.pdbx_strand_id
1 'polypeptide(L)'
;MVQSWAFENGSDPSVPGMKVLVPAKINTLLHLLHKREDGYHEICSHLVPVSLYDLLEVESRSRRGIGLEVTGVAINEAPQKNLVFQAA
;
A
#
# COMPACT_ATOMS: atom_id res chain seq x y z
N MET A 1 -14.59 -2.12 -17.25
CA MET A 1 -13.52 -2.91 -17.90
C MET A 1 -12.69 -3.50 -16.77
N VAL A 2 -12.91 -4.77 -16.44
CA VAL A 2 -12.21 -5.45 -15.33
C VAL A 2 -10.84 -5.83 -15.87
N GLN A 3 -9.78 -5.18 -15.39
CA GLN A 3 -8.43 -5.55 -15.82
C GLN A 3 -8.05 -6.88 -15.15
N SER A 4 -7.77 -7.87 -15.98
CA SER A 4 -7.22 -9.17 -15.60
C SER A 4 -5.78 -8.98 -15.16
N TRP A 5 -5.48 -9.33 -13.90
CA TRP A 5 -4.14 -9.29 -13.32
C TRP A 5 -3.39 -10.56 -13.75
N ALA A 6 -2.38 -10.41 -14.61
CA ALA A 6 -1.47 -11.49 -14.93
C ALA A 6 -0.39 -11.59 -13.84
N PHE A 7 -0.27 -12.75 -13.22
CA PHE A 7 0.71 -13.06 -12.19
C PHE A 7 2.01 -13.52 -12.85
N GLU A 8 3.13 -12.84 -12.60
CA GLU A 8 4.47 -13.30 -13.04
C GLU A 8 5.26 -13.79 -11.81
N ASN A 9 5.70 -15.05 -11.86
CA ASN A 9 6.34 -15.76 -10.75
C ASN A 9 7.80 -15.33 -10.54
N GLY A 10 8.18 -15.08 -9.28
CA GLY A 10 9.56 -14.84 -8.83
C GLY A 10 10.46 -16.09 -8.81
N SER A 11 11.77 -15.86 -8.66
CA SER A 11 12.94 -16.72 -8.96
C SER A 11 13.18 -17.99 -8.11
N ASP A 12 12.24 -18.40 -7.24
CA ASP A 12 12.24 -19.73 -6.58
C ASP A 12 10.99 -20.51 -7.03
N PRO A 13 11.13 -21.63 -7.77
CA PRO A 13 9.99 -22.38 -8.27
C PRO A 13 9.15 -23.07 -7.17
N SER A 14 9.58 -23.07 -5.92
CA SER A 14 8.90 -23.74 -4.81
C SER A 14 7.94 -22.84 -4.00
N VAL A 15 8.08 -21.51 -4.08
CA VAL A 15 7.13 -20.55 -3.48
C VAL A 15 7.04 -19.32 -4.38
N PRO A 16 5.98 -19.17 -5.21
CA PRO A 16 5.91 -18.03 -6.12
C PRO A 16 5.79 -16.72 -5.33
N GLY A 17 6.75 -15.82 -5.53
CA GLY A 17 6.66 -14.43 -5.06
C GLY A 17 5.43 -13.74 -5.65
N MET A 18 4.83 -12.82 -4.88
CA MET A 18 3.63 -12.08 -5.26
C MET A 18 3.99 -10.65 -5.66
N LYS A 19 3.46 -10.17 -6.78
CA LYS A 19 3.53 -8.77 -7.20
C LYS A 19 2.13 -8.17 -7.25
N VAL A 20 1.96 -6.97 -6.71
CA VAL A 20 0.67 -6.26 -6.62
C VAL A 20 0.86 -4.80 -7.01
N LEU A 21 0.04 -4.31 -7.95
CA LEU A 21 -0.05 -2.86 -8.17
C LEU A 21 -0.98 -2.26 -7.11
N VAL A 22 -0.48 -1.29 -6.37
CA VAL A 22 -1.21 -0.60 -5.30
C VAL A 22 -1.70 0.74 -5.83
N PRO A 23 -3.01 0.91 -6.10
CA PRO A 23 -3.52 2.12 -6.73
C PRO A 23 -3.50 3.31 -5.78
N ALA A 24 -3.11 4.48 -6.31
CA ALA A 24 -3.36 5.76 -5.68
C ALA A 24 -4.85 6.13 -5.73
N LYS A 25 -5.25 7.10 -4.90
CA LYS A 25 -6.61 7.66 -4.91
C LYS A 25 -6.61 9.18 -5.04
N ILE A 26 -7.75 9.71 -5.48
CA ILE A 26 -8.10 11.13 -5.40
C ILE A 26 -9.41 11.30 -4.62
N ASN A 27 -9.54 12.42 -3.91
CA ASN A 27 -10.81 12.83 -3.31
C ASN A 27 -11.46 13.83 -4.28
N THR A 28 -12.44 13.38 -5.06
CA THR A 28 -13.16 14.27 -6.01
C THR A 28 -14.13 15.21 -5.28
N LEU A 29 -14.52 14.83 -4.06
CA LEU A 29 -15.22 15.66 -3.10
C LEU A 29 -14.56 15.47 -1.73
N LEU A 30 -14.36 16.57 -1.00
CA LEU A 30 -14.00 16.57 0.40
C LEU A 30 -14.76 17.70 1.11
N HIS A 31 -15.69 17.35 1.99
CA HIS A 31 -16.48 18.27 2.78
C HIS A 31 -16.18 18.05 4.26
N LEU A 32 -15.71 19.10 4.93
CA LEU A 32 -15.54 19.12 6.39
C LEU A 32 -16.89 19.44 7.03
N LEU A 33 -17.44 18.51 7.83
CA LEU A 33 -18.75 18.68 8.45
C LEU A 33 -18.66 19.50 9.74
N HIS A 34 -17.83 19.07 10.68
CA HIS A 34 -17.51 19.81 11.91
C HIS A 34 -16.26 19.24 12.60
N LYS A 35 -15.75 19.96 13.60
CA LYS A 35 -14.70 19.48 14.51
C LYS A 35 -15.33 18.76 15.69
N ARG A 36 -14.86 17.54 15.98
CA ARG A 36 -15.29 16.65 17.06
C ARG A 36 -14.60 17.02 18.37
N GLU A 37 -15.16 16.56 19.49
CA GLU A 37 -14.64 16.80 20.84
C GLU A 37 -13.25 16.18 21.07
N ASP A 38 -12.92 15.08 20.37
CA ASP A 38 -11.62 14.42 20.41
C ASP A 38 -10.52 15.12 19.58
N GLY A 39 -10.85 16.28 18.99
CA GLY A 39 -9.91 17.08 18.22
C GLY A 39 -9.85 16.76 16.73
N TYR A 40 -10.52 15.71 16.26
CA TYR A 40 -10.59 15.34 14.84
C TYR A 40 -11.72 16.07 14.10
N HIS A 41 -11.77 15.93 12.77
CA HIS A 41 -12.87 16.46 11.95
C HIS A 41 -13.73 15.32 11.43
N GLU A 42 -15.05 15.47 11.51
CA GLU A 42 -15.96 14.64 10.74
C GLU A 42 -15.98 15.12 9.28
N ILE A 43 -15.84 14.20 8.34
CA ILE A 43 -15.73 14.50 6.92
C ILE A 43 -16.69 13.64 6.08
N CYS A 44 -17.22 14.23 5.02
CA CYS A 44 -17.88 13.52 3.93
C CYS A 44 -16.98 13.61 2.68
N SER A 45 -16.63 12.48 2.07
CA SER A 45 -15.71 12.46 0.94
C SER A 45 -16.09 11.42 -0.11
N HIS A 46 -15.81 11.74 -1.37
CA HIS A 46 -15.91 10.80 -2.48
C HIS A 46 -14.51 10.43 -2.98
N LEU A 47 -14.10 9.19 -2.70
CA LEU A 47 -12.78 8.63 -3.01
C LEU A 47 -12.84 7.82 -4.30
N VAL A 48 -11.95 8.10 -5.24
CA VAL A 48 -11.86 7.40 -6.52
C VAL A 48 -10.44 6.89 -6.73
N PRO A 49 -10.22 5.59 -7.01
CA PRO A 49 -8.91 5.08 -7.39
C PRO A 49 -8.52 5.58 -8.78
N VAL A 50 -7.23 5.83 -8.99
CA VAL A 50 -6.69 6.25 -10.30
C VAL A 50 -5.67 5.22 -10.79
N SER A 51 -5.42 5.22 -12.10
CA SER A 51 -4.44 4.32 -12.74
C SER A 51 -2.99 4.81 -12.57
N LEU A 52 -2.62 5.17 -11.34
CA LEU A 52 -1.26 5.47 -10.89
C LEU A 52 -0.98 4.55 -9.72
N TYR A 53 0.16 3.86 -9.74
CA TYR A 53 0.40 2.75 -8.83
C TYR A 53 1.80 2.79 -8.23
N ASP A 54 1.89 2.31 -6.99
CA ASP A 54 3.12 1.72 -6.47
C ASP A 54 3.15 0.22 -6.81
N LEU A 55 4.33 -0.40 -6.79
CA LEU A 55 4.49 -1.85 -6.95
C LEU A 55 4.94 -2.46 -5.62
N LEU A 56 4.12 -3.36 -5.07
CA LEU A 56 4.48 -4.15 -3.89
C LEU A 56 4.90 -5.56 -4.33
N GLU A 57 6.12 -5.94 -3.99
CA GLU A 57 6.65 -7.28 -4.21
C GLU A 57 6.80 -7.99 -2.84
N VAL A 58 6.29 -9.22 -2.75
CA VAL A 58 6.31 -10.03 -1.53
C VAL A 58 6.95 -11.37 -1.82
N GLU A 59 8.02 -11.67 -1.11
CA GLU A 59 8.77 -12.91 -1.26
C GLU A 59 8.84 -13.65 0.08
N SER A 60 8.67 -14.97 0.05
CA SER A 60 8.89 -15.79 1.25
C SER A 60 10.38 -15.86 1.56
N ARG A 61 10.73 -15.76 2.84
CA ARG A 61 12.11 -15.94 3.30
C ARG A 61 12.20 -17.13 4.26
N SER A 62 13.29 -17.87 4.16
CA SER A 62 13.58 -19.02 5.05
C SER A 62 13.80 -18.61 6.51
N ARG A 63 14.17 -17.36 6.76
CA ARG A 63 14.38 -16.79 8.10
C ARG A 63 13.10 -16.14 8.61
N ARG A 64 12.78 -16.35 9.90
CA ARG A 64 11.68 -15.66 10.59
C ARG A 64 11.89 -14.14 10.62
N GLY A 65 10.79 -13.41 10.48
CA GLY A 65 10.73 -11.95 10.56
C GLY A 65 10.40 -11.30 9.21
N ILE A 66 10.20 -9.99 9.23
CA ILE A 66 9.87 -9.18 8.05
C ILE A 66 11.11 -8.39 7.64
N GLY A 67 11.49 -8.48 6.38
CA GLY A 67 12.42 -7.55 5.74
C GLY A 67 11.63 -6.57 4.88
N LEU A 68 11.99 -5.30 4.90
CA LEU A 68 11.36 -4.27 4.08
C LEU A 68 12.44 -3.49 3.34
N GLU A 69 12.31 -3.44 2.03
CA GLU A 69 13.09 -2.57 1.14
C GLU A 69 12.12 -1.59 0.48
N VAL A 70 12.53 -0.33 0.37
CA VAL A 70 11.72 0.74 -0.22
C VAL A 70 12.59 1.50 -1.21
N THR A 71 12.14 1.57 -2.45
CA THR A 71 12.79 2.33 -3.52
C THR A 71 11.97 3.56 -3.89
N GLY A 72 12.58 4.56 -4.54
CA GLY A 72 11.91 5.78 -4.96
C GLY A 72 12.14 6.93 -3.98
N VAL A 73 11.07 7.53 -3.45
CA VAL A 73 11.18 8.64 -2.50
C VAL A 73 11.84 8.15 -1.21
N ALA A 74 12.93 8.81 -0.80
CA ALA A 74 13.65 8.45 0.41
C ALA A 74 12.80 8.74 1.65
N ILE A 75 12.53 7.71 2.45
CA ILE A 75 11.85 7.82 3.74
C ILE A 75 12.88 7.53 4.83
N ASN A 76 13.29 8.58 5.54
CA ASN A 76 14.29 8.51 6.60
C ASN A 76 13.66 8.15 7.95
N GLU A 77 12.96 7.02 8.01
CA GLU A 77 12.33 6.51 9.22
C GLU A 77 12.66 5.02 9.42
N ALA A 78 12.57 4.56 10.66
CA ALA A 78 12.78 3.14 10.97
C ALA A 78 11.73 2.26 10.26
N PRO A 79 12.09 1.08 9.72
CA PRO A 79 11.16 0.21 8.98
C PRO A 79 9.87 -0.12 9.74
N GLN A 80 9.93 -0.20 11.08
CA GLN A 80 8.79 -0.49 11.95
C GLN A 80 7.71 0.59 11.94
N LYS A 81 8.04 1.81 11.47
CA LYS A 81 7.07 2.89 11.28
C LYS A 81 6.38 2.84 9.91
N ASN A 82 6.84 2.00 8.99
CA ASN A 82 6.23 1.85 7.67
C ASN A 82 4.92 1.04 7.78
N LEU A 83 3.87 1.50 7.12
CA LEU A 83 2.55 0.84 7.15
C LEU A 83 2.57 -0.58 6.55
N VAL A 84 3.44 -0.84 5.57
CA VAL A 84 3.63 -2.20 5.02
C VAL A 84 4.19 -3.12 6.10
N PHE A 85 5.14 -2.64 6.91
CA PHE A 85 5.71 -3.43 8.01
C PHE A 85 4.70 -3.66 9.14
N GLN A 86 3.88 -2.66 9.46
CA GLN A 86 2.89 -2.76 10.54
C GLN A 86 1.70 -3.65 10.20
N ALA A 87 1.40 -3.84 8.91
CA ALA A 87 0.26 -4.63 8.45
C ALA A 87 0.57 -6.15 8.32
N ALA A 88 1.84 -6.54 8.33
CA ALA A 88 2.29 -7.93 8.19
C ALA A 88 2.33 -8.67 9.54
#